data_AF-A0A7J8D0Y8-F1
#
_entry.id   AF-A0A7J8D0Y8-F1
#
_cell.length_a   1.000
_cell.length_b   1.000
_cell.length_c   1.000
_cell.angle_alpha   90.00
_cell.angle_beta   90.00
_cell.angle_gamma   90.00
#
_symmetry.space_group_name_H-M   'P 1'
#
loop_
_entity.id
_entity.type
_entity.pdbx_description
1 polymer ?
#
loop_
_entity_poly.entity_id
_entity_poly.type
_entity_poly.pdbx_seq_one_letter_code
_entity_poly.pdbx_strand_id
1 'polypeptide(L)'
;MLLPLLQRFPEQVRVSLFHTPNLRGLLRLLLPERFNETIGLQHIKVYLFDDSVILSGANLSDSYFTNRQDRYVFLQDCPDIADFFTELVDAVGDVSLQLQGDDTVQVVEGMVHPYEGDRAAYCRAANARVMDVINSARTRQQVLHAQTFHGDSLVTQDDAAAAGHRRPVPDTWIYPLIQMKPFEIQIDEIVTETLLTEAERGARVYLTTGYFNLTQAYMDLVLGTRAEYQILLASPEVNGFFGAKGVAGAIPAAYVHIERQFYREVCSLGQQERVQLQEYWRRGWTFHAKGLWLYLAGSSLPCLTLIGSPNFGYRSVHRDLEAQIAIVTESQALQQQLHQEQGRLYLRSGVVSSATFEQPSRHVQLWVKMVTPLIKNFF
;
A
#
# COMPACT_ATOMS: atom_id res chain seq x y z
N MET A 1 -12.74 -22.18 3.43
CA MET A 1 -11.65 -22.56 2.50
C MET A 1 -10.41 -23.07 3.23
N LEU A 2 -9.96 -22.42 4.32
CA LEU A 2 -8.72 -22.80 5.03
C LEU A 2 -8.90 -23.88 6.12
N LEU A 3 -10.14 -24.11 6.59
CA LEU A 3 -10.44 -25.09 7.65
C LEU A 3 -9.88 -26.51 7.37
N PRO A 4 -9.96 -27.07 6.14
CA PRO A 4 -9.38 -28.40 5.88
C PRO A 4 -7.85 -28.46 6.06
N LEU A 5 -7.12 -27.36 5.83
CA LEU A 5 -5.68 -27.30 6.06
C LEU A 5 -5.37 -27.28 7.56
N LEU A 6 -6.10 -26.45 8.30
CA LEU A 6 -5.99 -26.35 9.76
C LEU A 6 -6.27 -27.71 10.43
N GLN A 7 -7.35 -28.39 10.02
CA GLN A 7 -7.71 -29.71 10.56
C GLN A 7 -6.68 -30.80 10.24
N ARG A 8 -6.03 -30.72 9.07
CA ARG A 8 -5.05 -31.72 8.64
C ARG A 8 -3.66 -31.50 9.24
N PHE A 9 -3.29 -30.25 9.53
CA PHE A 9 -1.96 -29.87 10.01
C PHE A 9 -2.04 -28.88 11.18
N PRO A 10 -2.68 -29.25 12.30
CA PRO A 10 -2.99 -28.32 13.39
C PRO A 10 -1.75 -27.68 14.04
N GLU A 11 -0.62 -28.38 14.05
CA GLU A 11 0.65 -27.87 14.62
C GLU A 11 1.47 -27.01 13.63
N GLN A 12 1.06 -26.92 12.36
CA GLN A 12 1.81 -26.22 11.31
C GLN A 12 1.01 -25.08 10.67
N VAL A 13 -0.30 -25.02 10.92
CA VAL A 13 -1.20 -24.05 10.30
C VAL A 13 -1.89 -23.25 11.39
N ARG A 14 -1.70 -21.94 11.35
CA ARG A 14 -2.45 -20.97 12.16
C ARG A 14 -3.27 -20.10 11.23
N VAL A 15 -4.57 -19.96 11.51
CA VAL A 15 -5.47 -19.08 10.74
C VAL A 15 -5.99 -17.98 11.66
N SER A 16 -5.51 -16.76 11.43
CA SER A 16 -5.91 -15.56 12.15
C SER A 16 -6.84 -14.70 11.31
N LEU A 17 -8.02 -14.41 11.83
CA LEU A 17 -9.09 -13.65 11.20
C LEU A 17 -9.20 -12.28 11.87
N PHE A 18 -8.62 -11.27 11.25
CA PHE A 18 -8.69 -9.91 11.76
C PHE A 18 -10.13 -9.40 11.74
N HIS A 19 -10.53 -8.78 12.85
CA HIS A 19 -11.81 -8.09 12.97
C HIS A 19 -11.58 -6.63 13.36
N THR A 20 -12.10 -5.71 12.55
CA THR A 20 -11.93 -4.27 12.79
C THR A 20 -12.58 -3.83 14.10
N PRO A 21 -11.90 -3.03 14.95
CA PRO A 21 -12.48 -2.53 16.20
C PRO A 21 -13.64 -1.56 15.99
N ASN A 22 -13.89 -1.13 14.75
CA ASN A 22 -14.97 -0.22 14.40
C ASN A 22 -16.29 -0.95 14.07
N LEU A 23 -16.27 -2.27 13.86
CA LEU A 23 -17.46 -3.07 13.59
C LEU A 23 -17.94 -3.77 14.87
N ARG A 24 -18.79 -3.11 15.66
CA ARG A 24 -19.24 -3.58 16.98
C ARG A 24 -20.74 -3.35 17.21
N GLY A 25 -21.31 -4.04 18.21
CA GLY A 25 -22.68 -3.81 18.70
C GLY A 25 -23.75 -3.88 17.59
N LEU A 26 -24.67 -2.91 17.59
CA LEU A 26 -25.76 -2.82 16.61
C LEU A 26 -25.26 -2.68 15.17
N LEU A 27 -24.13 -2.00 14.95
CA LEU A 27 -23.57 -1.89 13.60
C LEU A 27 -23.21 -3.27 13.05
N ARG A 28 -22.59 -4.13 13.87
CA ARG A 28 -22.30 -5.51 13.48
C ARG A 28 -23.57 -6.34 13.27
N LEU A 29 -24.60 -6.14 14.10
CA LEU A 29 -25.85 -6.90 14.03
C LEU A 29 -26.68 -6.55 12.78
N LEU A 30 -26.67 -5.28 12.36
CA LEU A 30 -27.52 -4.77 11.28
C LEU A 30 -26.83 -4.73 9.92
N LEU A 31 -25.49 -4.68 9.89
CA LEU A 31 -24.73 -4.57 8.66
C LEU A 31 -24.59 -5.96 8.00
N PRO A 32 -25.09 -6.16 6.78
CA PRO A 32 -24.98 -7.44 6.10
C PRO A 32 -23.51 -7.84 5.91
N GLU A 33 -23.20 -9.13 6.06
CA GLU A 33 -21.80 -9.64 6.02
C GLU A 33 -21.00 -9.17 4.79
N ARG A 34 -21.65 -9.08 3.63
CA ARG A 34 -21.06 -8.58 2.38
C ARG A 34 -20.53 -7.14 2.44
N PHE A 35 -20.92 -6.35 3.44
CA PHE A 35 -20.47 -4.98 3.63
C PHE A 35 -19.48 -4.84 4.79
N ASN A 36 -19.21 -5.90 5.56
CA ASN A 36 -18.27 -5.86 6.68
C ASN A 36 -16.89 -5.36 6.24
N GLU A 37 -16.48 -5.75 5.03
CA GLU A 37 -15.23 -5.34 4.37
C GLU A 37 -15.12 -3.82 4.17
N THR A 38 -16.24 -3.08 4.11
CA THR A 38 -16.23 -1.63 3.86
C THR A 38 -15.86 -0.78 5.09
N ILE A 39 -15.88 -1.39 6.29
CA ILE A 39 -15.62 -0.69 7.56
C ILE A 39 -14.13 -0.63 7.89
N GLY A 40 -13.36 -1.63 7.47
CA GLY A 40 -11.91 -1.73 7.65
C GLY A 40 -11.48 -3.19 7.70
N LEU A 41 -10.37 -3.50 7.05
CA LEU A 41 -9.91 -4.88 6.87
C LEU A 41 -8.40 -5.02 7.06
N GLN A 42 -7.94 -6.27 7.23
CA GLN A 42 -6.53 -6.59 7.02
C GLN A 42 -6.27 -6.46 5.52
N HIS A 43 -5.40 -5.52 5.15
CA HIS A 43 -5.07 -5.27 3.76
C HIS A 43 -3.60 -5.53 3.44
N ILE A 44 -2.77 -5.93 4.40
CA ILE A 44 -1.39 -6.38 4.16
C ILE A 44 -1.37 -7.62 3.24
N LYS A 45 -0.53 -7.64 2.20
CA LYS A 45 -0.23 -8.85 1.40
C LYS A 45 1.27 -9.07 1.34
N VAL A 46 1.71 -10.03 2.14
CA VAL A 46 3.10 -10.43 2.29
C VAL A 46 3.13 -11.94 2.24
N TYR A 47 4.07 -12.49 1.46
CA TYR A 47 4.30 -13.93 1.37
C TYR A 47 5.74 -14.21 1.79
N LEU A 48 5.90 -15.03 2.83
CA LEU A 48 7.16 -15.29 3.51
C LEU A 48 7.56 -16.75 3.28
N PHE A 49 8.81 -16.97 2.88
CA PHE A 49 9.40 -18.30 2.69
C PHE A 49 10.85 -18.24 3.14
N ASP A 50 11.14 -18.80 4.31
CA ASP A 50 12.46 -18.72 4.95
C ASP A 50 12.94 -17.24 4.99
N ASP A 51 14.10 -16.94 4.41
CA ASP A 51 14.67 -15.58 4.35
C ASP A 51 14.15 -14.74 3.17
N SER A 52 13.13 -15.21 2.45
CA SER A 52 12.62 -14.56 1.24
C SER A 52 11.22 -14.02 1.41
N VAL A 53 10.98 -12.82 0.86
CA VAL A 53 9.71 -12.09 0.98
C VAL A 53 9.20 -11.68 -0.40
N ILE A 54 7.94 -11.95 -0.68
CA ILE A 54 7.21 -11.34 -1.79
C ILE A 54 6.24 -10.30 -1.23
N LEU A 55 6.40 -9.05 -1.66
CA LEU A 55 5.50 -7.94 -1.38
C LEU A 55 4.72 -7.55 -2.63
N SER A 56 3.41 -7.41 -2.47
CA SER A 56 2.50 -7.05 -3.55
C SER A 56 1.23 -6.39 -3.00
N GLY A 57 0.44 -5.80 -3.88
CA GLY A 57 -0.96 -5.46 -3.59
C GLY A 57 -1.96 -6.55 -4.03
N ALA A 58 -1.47 -7.68 -4.54
CA ALA A 58 -2.26 -8.79 -5.07
C ALA A 58 -2.73 -9.76 -3.99
N ASN A 59 -3.92 -10.33 -4.18
CA ASN A 59 -4.41 -11.46 -3.38
C ASN A 59 -4.07 -12.79 -4.07
N LEU A 60 -4.12 -13.90 -3.32
CA LEU A 60 -4.03 -15.26 -3.87
C LEU A 60 -5.38 -15.69 -4.47
N SER A 61 -5.75 -15.10 -5.62
CA SER A 61 -6.96 -15.45 -6.35
C SER A 61 -6.69 -15.59 -7.85
N ASP A 62 -7.50 -16.38 -8.55
CA ASP A 62 -7.35 -16.66 -9.98
C ASP A 62 -7.12 -15.41 -10.84
N SER A 63 -7.81 -14.31 -10.57
CA SER A 63 -7.65 -13.08 -11.36
C SER A 63 -6.25 -12.48 -11.28
N TYR A 64 -5.60 -12.49 -10.11
CA TYR A 64 -4.21 -12.01 -9.96
C TYR A 64 -3.18 -12.92 -10.63
N PHE A 65 -3.48 -14.22 -10.72
CA PHE A 65 -2.62 -15.16 -11.45
C PHE A 65 -2.81 -15.14 -12.96
N THR A 66 -3.89 -14.52 -13.47
CA THR A 66 -4.27 -14.63 -14.89
C THR A 66 -4.34 -13.29 -15.61
N ASN A 67 -5.14 -12.34 -15.14
CA ASN A 67 -5.48 -11.14 -15.90
C ASN A 67 -5.79 -9.88 -15.07
N ARG A 68 -5.29 -9.79 -13.83
CA ARG A 68 -5.33 -8.58 -13.02
C ARG A 68 -3.92 -8.04 -12.85
N GLN A 69 -3.67 -6.88 -13.46
CA GLN A 69 -2.35 -6.23 -13.42
C GLN A 69 -2.10 -5.66 -12.02
N ASP A 70 -1.05 -6.13 -11.37
CA ASP A 70 -0.53 -5.59 -10.11
C ASP A 70 1.01 -5.56 -10.19
N ARG A 71 1.67 -5.14 -9.10
CA ARG A 71 3.13 -5.13 -8.96
C ARG A 71 3.59 -6.16 -7.93
N TYR A 72 4.81 -6.66 -8.10
CA TYR A 72 5.40 -7.70 -7.26
C TYR A 72 6.88 -7.38 -7.06
N VAL A 73 7.34 -7.33 -5.81
CA VAL A 73 8.76 -7.31 -5.48
C VAL A 73 9.09 -8.60 -4.77
N PHE A 74 10.13 -9.26 -5.25
CA PHE A 74 10.73 -10.41 -4.61
C PHE A 74 12.05 -10.00 -3.98
N LEU A 75 12.11 -10.06 -2.66
CA LEU A 75 13.30 -9.83 -1.86
C LEU A 75 13.84 -11.21 -1.46
N GLN A 76 14.91 -11.62 -2.11
CA GLN A 76 15.52 -12.93 -1.87
C GLN A 76 16.64 -12.81 -0.84
N ASP A 77 16.74 -13.79 0.06
CA ASP A 77 17.81 -13.91 1.05
C ASP A 77 17.99 -12.63 1.91
N CYS A 78 16.87 -12.07 2.36
CA CYS A 78 16.76 -10.84 3.15
C CYS A 78 16.21 -11.13 4.56
N PRO A 79 16.98 -11.80 5.45
CA PRO A 79 16.51 -12.26 6.76
C PRO A 79 15.96 -11.13 7.61
N ASP A 80 16.60 -9.95 7.65
CA ASP A 80 16.13 -8.81 8.46
C ASP A 80 14.72 -8.34 8.06
N ILE A 81 14.38 -8.41 6.76
CA ILE A 81 13.06 -8.04 6.25
C ILE A 81 12.06 -9.18 6.45
N ALA A 82 12.49 -10.43 6.25
CA ALA A 82 11.67 -11.62 6.52
C ALA A 82 11.27 -11.70 8.00
N ASP A 83 12.21 -11.49 8.91
CA ASP A 83 11.99 -11.45 10.36
C ASP A 83 11.01 -10.33 10.73
N PHE A 84 11.21 -9.12 10.21
CA PHE A 84 10.29 -8.00 10.48
C PHE A 84 8.85 -8.35 10.08
N PHE A 85 8.65 -8.88 8.88
CA PHE A 85 7.31 -9.20 8.41
C PHE A 85 6.72 -10.43 9.10
N THR A 86 7.54 -11.39 9.52
CA THR A 86 7.12 -12.51 10.38
C THR A 86 6.61 -11.99 11.72
N GLU A 87 7.41 -11.16 12.41
CA GLU A 87 7.05 -10.51 13.67
C GLU A 87 5.78 -9.66 13.52
N LEU A 88 5.62 -8.94 12.41
CA LEU A 88 4.43 -8.12 12.13
C LEU A 88 3.18 -8.98 11.91
N VAL A 89 3.28 -10.05 11.13
CA VAL A 89 2.16 -10.98 10.87
C VAL A 89 1.75 -11.65 12.18
N ASP A 90 2.70 -12.05 13.01
CA ASP A 90 2.42 -12.61 14.33
C ASP A 90 1.76 -11.58 15.26
N ALA A 91 2.25 -10.34 15.30
CA ALA A 91 1.66 -9.29 16.13
C ALA A 91 0.21 -8.97 15.75
N VAL A 92 -0.10 -8.89 14.44
CA VAL A 92 -1.47 -8.73 13.94
C VAL A 92 -2.30 -10.00 14.17
N GLY A 93 -1.69 -11.17 13.99
CA GLY A 93 -2.31 -12.47 14.22
C GLY A 93 -2.73 -12.66 15.66
N ASP A 94 -1.89 -12.27 16.63
CA ASP A 94 -2.13 -12.41 18.07
C ASP A 94 -3.36 -11.63 18.56
N VAL A 95 -3.61 -10.45 17.97
CA VAL A 95 -4.79 -9.64 18.29
C VAL A 95 -6.02 -10.01 17.45
N SER A 96 -5.89 -10.96 16.54
CA SER A 96 -6.97 -11.44 15.69
C SER A 96 -7.67 -12.66 16.27
N LEU A 97 -8.84 -12.98 15.73
CA LEU A 97 -9.57 -14.20 16.09
C LEU A 97 -8.88 -15.42 15.49
N GLN A 98 -8.60 -16.44 16.30
CA GLN A 98 -8.01 -17.70 15.87
C GLN A 98 -9.11 -18.68 15.48
N LEU A 99 -9.14 -19.07 14.21
CA LEU A 99 -10.00 -20.16 13.74
C LEU A 99 -9.52 -21.48 14.34
N GLN A 100 -10.45 -22.24 14.89
CA GLN A 100 -10.22 -23.54 15.50
C GLN A 100 -10.61 -24.68 14.55
N GLY A 101 -10.14 -25.90 14.86
CA GLY A 101 -10.43 -27.09 14.04
C GLY A 101 -11.91 -27.49 13.99
N ASP A 102 -12.73 -27.00 14.93
CA ASP A 102 -14.17 -27.21 15.01
C ASP A 102 -15.00 -26.09 14.36
N ASP A 103 -14.35 -25.22 13.56
CA ASP A 103 -14.96 -24.06 12.89
C ASP A 103 -15.42 -22.94 13.85
N THR A 104 -15.00 -22.99 15.13
CA THR A 104 -15.20 -21.88 16.07
C THR A 104 -14.06 -20.87 15.99
N VAL A 105 -14.28 -19.67 16.54
CA VAL A 105 -13.25 -18.63 16.65
C VAL A 105 -13.02 -18.24 18.09
N GLN A 106 -11.76 -18.09 18.47
CA GLN A 106 -11.35 -17.74 19.83
C GLN A 106 -10.30 -16.64 19.81
N VAL A 107 -10.15 -15.91 20.91
CA VAL A 107 -9.04 -14.97 21.09
C VAL A 107 -7.84 -15.72 21.69
N VAL A 108 -6.63 -15.27 21.39
CA VAL A 108 -5.43 -15.77 22.08
C VAL A 108 -5.56 -15.48 23.58
N GLU A 109 -5.08 -16.40 24.42
CA GLU A 109 -5.14 -16.25 25.87
C GLU A 109 -4.53 -14.91 26.33
N GLY A 110 -5.24 -14.19 27.20
CA GLY A 110 -4.83 -12.88 27.68
C GLY A 110 -5.11 -11.71 26.72
N MET A 111 -5.59 -11.95 25.50
CA MET A 111 -5.96 -10.88 24.56
C MET A 111 -7.40 -10.39 24.75
N VAL A 112 -7.64 -9.12 24.42
CA VAL A 112 -8.96 -8.49 24.50
C VAL A 112 -9.75 -8.81 23.22
N HIS A 113 -11.02 -9.19 23.37
CA HIS A 113 -11.85 -9.50 22.21
C HIS A 113 -12.07 -8.27 21.30
N PRO A 114 -11.83 -8.37 19.97
CA PRO A 114 -11.91 -7.23 19.03
C PRO A 114 -13.27 -6.57 18.87
N TYR A 115 -14.36 -7.17 19.35
CA TYR A 115 -15.70 -6.58 19.26
C TYR A 115 -16.58 -6.77 20.50
N GLU A 116 -16.34 -7.79 21.33
CA GLU A 116 -17.03 -8.01 22.62
C GLU A 116 -16.32 -7.34 23.81
N GLY A 117 -15.00 -7.21 23.77
CA GLY A 117 -14.20 -6.60 24.85
C GLY A 117 -14.21 -5.07 24.81
N ASP A 118 -13.51 -4.41 25.72
CA ASP A 118 -13.38 -2.95 25.67
C ASP A 118 -12.61 -2.49 24.41
N ARG A 119 -13.15 -1.49 23.70
CA ARG A 119 -12.57 -1.01 22.44
C ARG A 119 -11.21 -0.35 22.68
N ALA A 120 -11.11 0.48 23.70
CA ALA A 120 -9.89 1.23 23.96
C ALA A 120 -8.77 0.29 24.45
N ALA A 121 -9.10 -0.70 25.29
CA ALA A 121 -8.17 -1.73 25.73
C ALA A 121 -7.65 -2.58 24.56
N TYR A 122 -8.54 -3.02 23.66
CA TYR A 122 -8.13 -3.75 22.46
C TYR A 122 -7.19 -2.92 21.57
N CYS A 123 -7.57 -1.68 21.23
CA CYS A 123 -6.75 -0.81 20.40
C CYS A 123 -5.38 -0.52 21.04
N ARG A 124 -5.31 -0.30 22.37
CA ARG A 124 -4.04 -0.12 23.09
C ARG A 124 -3.17 -1.37 23.06
N ALA A 125 -3.76 -2.54 23.28
CA ALA A 125 -3.02 -3.81 23.25
C ALA A 125 -2.46 -4.11 21.84
N ALA A 126 -3.26 -3.87 20.80
CA ALA A 126 -2.83 -4.01 19.41
C ALA A 126 -1.76 -2.99 19.01
N ASN A 127 -1.92 -1.71 19.40
CA ASN A 127 -0.90 -0.69 19.19
C ASN A 127 0.42 -1.11 19.84
N ALA A 128 0.41 -1.49 21.12
CA ALA A 128 1.61 -1.88 21.86
C ALA A 128 2.36 -3.01 21.13
N ARG A 129 1.67 -4.10 20.78
CA ARG A 129 2.28 -5.23 20.07
C ARG A 129 2.90 -4.86 18.73
N VAL A 130 2.17 -4.12 17.88
CA VAL A 130 2.69 -3.73 16.56
C VAL A 130 3.82 -2.70 16.69
N MET A 131 3.72 -1.75 17.63
CA MET A 131 4.77 -0.77 17.86
C MET A 131 6.03 -1.39 18.45
N ASP A 132 5.95 -2.47 19.24
CA ASP A 132 7.12 -3.19 19.74
C ASP A 132 7.94 -3.77 18.57
N VAL A 133 7.27 -4.36 17.57
CA VAL A 133 7.92 -4.85 16.33
C VAL A 133 8.57 -3.69 15.57
N ILE A 134 7.82 -2.61 15.33
CA ILE A 134 8.31 -1.43 14.60
C ILE A 134 9.52 -0.79 15.32
N ASN A 135 9.43 -0.61 16.63
CA ASN A 135 10.49 0.01 17.42
C ASN A 135 11.75 -0.86 17.45
N SER A 136 11.60 -2.18 17.58
CA SER A 136 12.71 -3.12 17.55
C SER A 136 13.44 -3.07 16.20
N ALA A 137 12.71 -3.10 15.09
CA ALA A 137 13.28 -2.96 13.75
C ALA A 137 13.94 -1.60 13.54
N ARG A 138 13.31 -0.51 14.00
CA ARG A 138 13.88 0.84 13.94
C ARG A 138 15.21 0.92 14.70
N THR A 139 15.29 0.34 15.90
CA THR A 139 16.54 0.32 16.69
C THR A 139 17.63 -0.47 15.98
N ARG A 140 17.32 -1.66 15.41
CA ARG A 140 18.28 -2.44 14.61
C ARG A 140 18.79 -1.62 13.41
N GLN A 141 17.90 -0.96 12.69
CA GLN A 141 18.24 -0.16 11.51
C GLN A 141 19.06 1.09 11.87
N GLN A 142 18.76 1.77 12.97
CA GLN A 142 19.53 2.92 13.45
C GLN A 142 20.98 2.53 13.80
N VAL A 143 21.17 1.37 14.44
CA VAL A 143 22.51 0.85 14.73
C VAL A 143 23.27 0.56 13.45
N LEU A 144 22.63 -0.12 12.48
CA LEU A 144 23.24 -0.40 11.18
C LEU A 144 23.63 0.88 10.43
N HIS A 145 22.75 1.88 10.41
CA HIS A 145 23.00 3.18 9.79
C HIS A 145 24.17 3.91 10.45
N ALA A 146 24.21 3.95 11.79
CA ALA A 146 25.30 4.57 12.54
C ALA A 146 26.64 3.86 12.28
N GLN A 147 26.67 2.52 12.22
CA GLN A 147 27.87 1.77 11.88
C GLN A 147 28.34 2.03 10.44
N THR A 148 27.40 2.19 9.51
CA THR A 148 27.69 2.39 8.09
C THR A 148 28.24 3.79 7.79
N PHE A 149 27.64 4.83 8.38
CA PHE A 149 27.97 6.23 8.05
C PHE A 149 28.78 6.97 9.13
N HIS A 150 28.85 6.45 10.35
CA HIS A 150 29.53 7.08 11.49
C HIS A 150 30.57 6.17 12.18
N GLY A 151 30.78 4.95 11.68
CA GLY A 151 31.80 4.01 12.17
C GLY A 151 33.20 4.27 11.62
N ASP A 152 33.97 5.09 12.35
CA ASP A 152 35.44 5.29 12.30
C ASP A 152 36.13 5.73 10.99
N SER A 153 36.19 7.06 10.85
CA SER A 153 37.25 7.84 10.19
C SER A 153 38.62 7.80 10.91
N LEU A 154 38.93 6.76 11.70
CA LEU A 154 40.14 6.67 12.53
C LEU A 154 41.06 5.48 12.26
N VAL A 155 40.79 4.69 11.21
CA VAL A 155 41.75 3.68 10.72
C VAL A 155 42.40 4.22 9.45
N THR A 156 43.70 4.52 9.54
CA THR A 156 44.56 4.84 8.39
C THR A 156 44.37 3.78 7.31
N GLN A 157 44.21 4.21 6.06
CA GLN A 157 43.91 3.35 4.90
C GLN A 157 44.84 2.14 4.74
N ASP A 158 46.03 2.16 5.35
CA ASP A 158 47.04 1.10 5.26
C ASP A 158 46.76 -0.14 6.15
N ASP A 159 46.04 -0.02 7.27
CA ASP A 159 45.82 -1.16 8.19
C ASP A 159 44.54 -1.97 7.87
N ALA A 160 43.58 -1.37 7.15
CA ALA A 160 42.31 -2.02 6.81
C ALA A 160 42.42 -3.02 5.64
N ALA A 161 43.49 -2.97 4.85
CA ALA A 161 43.74 -3.92 3.76
C ALA A 161 44.17 -5.31 4.28
N ALA A 162 44.68 -5.40 5.51
CA ALA A 162 45.17 -6.64 6.11
C ALA A 162 44.06 -7.48 6.78
N ALA A 163 42.93 -6.85 7.15
CA ALA A 163 41.79 -7.53 7.74
C ALA A 163 40.59 -7.40 6.79
N GLY A 164 40.35 -8.40 5.94
CA GLY A 164 39.26 -8.45 4.95
C GLY A 164 37.83 -8.45 5.53
N HIS A 165 37.51 -7.52 6.43
CA HIS A 165 36.35 -7.52 7.31
C HIS A 165 35.45 -6.28 7.18
N ARG A 166 35.70 -5.37 6.23
CA ARG A 166 34.73 -4.30 5.95
C ARG A 166 33.65 -4.83 5.01
N ARG A 167 32.45 -5.09 5.55
CA ARG A 167 31.25 -5.25 4.72
C ARG A 167 31.10 -3.99 3.85
N PRO A 168 30.87 -4.13 2.54
CA PRO A 168 30.67 -2.98 1.67
C PRO A 168 29.47 -2.15 2.17
N VAL A 169 29.57 -0.83 2.05
CA VAL A 169 28.45 0.07 2.34
C VAL A 169 27.25 -0.36 1.49
N PRO A 170 26.07 -0.61 2.08
CA PRO A 170 24.88 -0.98 1.32
C PRO A 170 24.51 0.14 0.35
N ASP A 171 24.31 -0.23 -0.91
CA ASP A 171 23.84 0.68 -1.98
C ASP A 171 22.31 0.80 -2.02
N THR A 172 21.61 0.02 -1.19
CA THR A 172 20.16 -0.10 -1.18
C THR A 172 19.65 -0.25 0.24
N TRP A 173 18.63 0.55 0.58
CA TRP A 173 17.97 0.57 1.87
C TRP A 173 16.48 0.27 1.70
N ILE A 174 15.94 -0.60 2.55
CA ILE A 174 14.53 -0.97 2.56
C ILE A 174 13.94 -0.55 3.90
N TYR A 175 12.84 0.21 3.86
CA TYR A 175 12.13 0.69 5.04
C TYR A 175 10.70 0.17 5.01
N PRO A 176 10.31 -0.74 5.91
CA PRO A 176 8.92 -1.09 6.09
C PRO A 176 8.12 0.09 6.66
N LEU A 177 6.99 0.42 6.04
CA LEU A 177 6.10 1.50 6.41
C LEU A 177 4.71 0.92 6.71
N ILE A 178 4.21 1.19 7.91
CA ILE A 178 2.97 0.60 8.41
C ILE A 178 1.90 1.69 8.57
N GLN A 179 0.71 1.43 8.06
CA GLN A 179 -0.49 2.25 8.31
C GLN A 179 -1.53 1.40 9.03
N MET A 180 -1.89 1.79 10.25
CA MET A 180 -2.98 1.18 11.01
C MET A 180 -3.64 2.26 11.88
N LYS A 181 -4.36 3.19 11.27
CA LYS A 181 -5.04 4.30 11.98
C LYS A 181 -5.99 3.83 13.09
N PRO A 182 -6.71 2.69 12.99
CA PRO A 182 -7.48 2.15 14.12
C PRO A 182 -6.66 1.85 15.37
N PHE A 183 -5.34 1.69 15.21
CA PHE A 183 -4.35 1.51 16.27
C PHE A 183 -3.42 2.72 16.42
N GLU A 184 -3.75 3.88 15.84
CA GLU A 184 -2.95 5.11 15.93
C GLU A 184 -1.55 5.03 15.30
N ILE A 185 -1.31 4.07 14.39
CA ILE A 185 -0.04 3.92 13.66
C ILE A 185 -0.18 4.55 12.27
N GLN A 186 0.72 5.48 11.94
CA GLN A 186 0.58 6.41 10.80
C GLN A 186 1.88 6.60 10.00
N ILE A 187 2.80 5.64 10.06
CA ILE A 187 4.17 5.80 9.53
C ILE A 187 4.14 5.96 8.01
N ASP A 188 3.35 5.12 7.34
CA ASP A 188 3.16 5.19 5.90
C ASP A 188 2.56 6.53 5.46
N GLU A 189 1.48 6.99 6.11
CA GLU A 189 0.86 8.29 5.82
C GLU A 189 1.88 9.43 5.89
N ILE A 190 2.65 9.51 6.99
CA ILE A 190 3.66 10.55 7.23
C ILE A 190 4.78 10.50 6.17
N VAL A 191 5.30 9.32 5.86
CA VAL A 191 6.39 9.17 4.89
C VAL A 191 5.91 9.50 3.48
N THR A 192 4.71 9.05 3.10
CA THR A 192 4.10 9.37 1.81
C THR A 192 3.87 10.87 1.67
N GLU A 193 3.34 11.55 2.69
CA GLU A 193 3.18 13.02 2.68
C GLU A 193 4.52 13.73 2.55
N THR A 194 5.55 13.27 3.27
CA THR A 194 6.89 13.85 3.20
C THR A 194 7.45 13.70 1.79
N LEU A 195 7.34 12.53 1.17
CA LEU A 195 7.82 12.31 -0.20
C LEU A 195 7.08 13.15 -1.23
N LEU A 196 5.78 13.36 -1.04
CA LEU A 196 4.99 14.25 -1.91
C LEU A 196 5.35 15.73 -1.69
N THR A 197 5.73 16.12 -0.48
CA THR A 197 6.04 17.51 -0.10
C THR A 197 7.46 17.93 -0.49
N GLU A 198 8.45 17.10 -0.18
CA GLU A 198 9.88 17.36 -0.38
C GLU A 198 10.33 17.21 -1.84
N ALA A 199 9.42 16.78 -2.73
CA ALA A 199 9.73 16.68 -4.14
C ALA A 199 9.95 18.09 -4.76
N GLU A 200 11.21 18.42 -5.03
CA GLU A 200 11.62 19.72 -5.54
C GLU A 200 11.31 19.93 -7.03
N ARG A 201 11.52 21.17 -7.51
CA ARG A 201 11.37 21.52 -8.93
C ARG A 201 12.32 20.67 -9.79
N GLY A 202 11.76 20.00 -10.80
CA GLY A 202 12.50 19.12 -11.70
C GLY A 202 12.57 17.66 -11.25
N ALA A 203 12.16 17.35 -10.00
CA ALA A 203 11.88 15.98 -9.62
C ALA A 203 10.62 15.48 -10.35
N ARG A 204 10.59 14.17 -10.64
CA ARG A 204 9.44 13.52 -11.29
C ARG A 204 8.94 12.39 -10.41
N VAL A 205 7.64 12.40 -10.15
CA VAL A 205 6.94 11.42 -9.34
C VAL A 205 5.95 10.67 -10.23
N TYR A 206 6.19 9.38 -10.40
CA TYR A 206 5.21 8.48 -11.01
C TYR A 206 4.42 7.84 -9.88
N LEU A 207 3.12 8.13 -9.80
CA LEU A 207 2.22 7.56 -8.79
C LEU A 207 1.24 6.63 -9.50
N THR A 208 1.05 5.43 -9.01
CA THR A 208 0.00 4.54 -9.50
C THR A 208 -0.93 4.11 -8.38
N THR A 209 -2.22 4.05 -8.68
CA THR A 209 -3.25 3.56 -7.77
C THR A 209 -4.27 2.75 -8.56
N GLY A 210 -4.86 1.72 -7.93
CA GLY A 210 -5.84 0.86 -8.58
C GLY A 210 -7.02 1.66 -9.13
N TYR A 211 -7.46 2.70 -8.40
CA TYR A 211 -8.54 3.60 -8.80
C TYR A 211 -8.23 5.01 -8.32
N PHE A 212 -8.64 6.04 -9.06
CA PHE A 212 -8.39 7.41 -8.63
C PHE A 212 -9.31 7.81 -7.46
N ASN A 213 -8.78 7.67 -6.25
CA ASN A 213 -9.44 8.03 -4.99
C ASN A 213 -8.44 8.53 -3.95
N LEU A 214 -7.46 9.35 -4.37
CA LEU A 214 -6.47 9.92 -3.44
C LEU A 214 -7.18 10.72 -2.33
N THR A 215 -6.59 10.73 -1.13
CA THR A 215 -7.07 11.61 -0.06
C THR A 215 -7.00 13.07 -0.49
N GLN A 216 -7.82 13.93 0.13
CA GLN A 216 -7.75 15.36 -0.17
C GLN A 216 -6.36 15.93 0.16
N ALA A 217 -5.77 15.51 1.28
CA ALA A 217 -4.42 15.90 1.67
C ALA A 217 -3.38 15.57 0.57
N TYR A 218 -3.42 14.36 -0.01
CA TYR A 218 -2.49 13.99 -1.07
C TYR A 218 -2.73 14.78 -2.36
N MET A 219 -3.99 15.02 -2.72
CA MET A 219 -4.31 15.87 -3.88
C MET A 219 -3.82 17.31 -3.68
N ASP A 220 -4.02 17.88 -2.49
CA ASP A 220 -3.58 19.23 -2.15
C ASP A 220 -2.04 19.34 -2.20
N LEU A 221 -1.32 18.33 -1.68
CA LEU A 221 0.13 18.25 -1.77
C LEU A 221 0.60 18.18 -3.23
N VAL A 222 0.03 17.29 -4.03
CA VAL A 222 0.34 17.18 -5.47
C VAL A 222 0.15 18.51 -6.17
N LEU A 223 -0.92 19.25 -5.88
CA LEU A 223 -1.22 20.55 -6.48
C LEU A 223 -0.35 21.69 -5.92
N GLY A 224 0.14 21.58 -4.68
CA GLY A 224 0.91 22.61 -3.98
C GLY A 224 2.42 22.58 -4.22
N THR A 225 2.98 21.46 -4.69
CA THR A 225 4.43 21.31 -4.88
C THR A 225 4.89 21.66 -6.30
N ARG A 226 6.21 21.60 -6.54
CA ARG A 226 6.84 21.97 -7.83
C ARG A 226 7.35 20.78 -8.65
N ALA A 227 7.23 19.56 -8.13
CA ALA A 227 7.59 18.35 -8.85
C ALA A 227 6.59 18.03 -9.97
N GLU A 228 7.03 17.30 -10.99
CA GLU A 228 6.16 16.75 -12.03
C GLU A 228 5.52 15.46 -11.54
N TYR A 229 4.20 15.31 -11.72
CA TYR A 229 3.44 14.13 -11.34
C TYR A 229 2.83 13.45 -12.56
N GLN A 230 3.04 12.14 -12.63
CA GLN A 230 2.46 11.25 -13.64
C GLN A 230 1.62 10.20 -12.91
N ILE A 231 0.31 10.43 -12.85
CA ILE A 231 -0.60 9.61 -12.04
C ILE A 231 -1.31 8.59 -12.93
N LEU A 232 -1.05 7.30 -12.70
CA LEU A 232 -1.66 6.19 -13.43
C LEU A 232 -2.78 5.54 -12.61
N LEU A 233 -3.96 5.48 -13.20
CA LEU A 233 -5.16 4.86 -12.63
C LEU A 233 -5.81 3.87 -13.62
N ALA A 234 -6.68 3.00 -13.14
CA ALA A 234 -7.50 2.16 -14.03
C ALA A 234 -8.49 3.02 -14.83
N SER A 235 -8.64 2.75 -16.14
CA SER A 235 -9.84 3.20 -16.85
C SER A 235 -11.10 2.53 -16.27
N PRO A 236 -12.30 3.11 -16.45
CA PRO A 236 -13.54 2.54 -15.92
C PRO A 236 -13.78 1.09 -16.35
N GLU A 237 -13.42 0.74 -17.60
CA GLU A 237 -13.65 -0.58 -18.19
C GLU A 237 -12.76 -1.69 -17.63
N VAL A 238 -11.62 -1.34 -17.03
CA VAL A 238 -10.68 -2.29 -16.42
C VAL A 238 -10.71 -2.22 -14.89
N ASN A 239 -11.71 -1.54 -14.33
CA ASN A 239 -12.01 -1.51 -12.92
C ASN A 239 -12.59 -2.86 -12.46
N GLY A 240 -12.20 -3.35 -11.28
CA GLY A 240 -12.71 -4.61 -10.73
C GLY A 240 -14.24 -4.64 -10.49
N PHE A 241 -14.89 -3.49 -10.38
CA PHE A 241 -16.34 -3.35 -10.23
C PHE A 241 -17.07 -3.07 -11.55
N PHE A 242 -16.37 -3.04 -12.69
CA PHE A 242 -16.99 -2.78 -13.98
C PHE A 242 -18.05 -3.84 -14.31
N GLY A 243 -19.28 -3.39 -14.60
CA GLY A 243 -20.41 -4.28 -14.87
C GLY A 243 -20.99 -4.99 -13.63
N ALA A 244 -20.55 -4.67 -12.42
CA ALA A 244 -21.14 -5.20 -11.20
C ALA A 244 -22.62 -4.78 -11.07
N LYS A 245 -23.44 -5.64 -10.46
CA LYS A 245 -24.88 -5.36 -10.25
C LYS A 245 -25.10 -4.47 -9.03
N GLY A 246 -26.15 -3.66 -9.06
CA GLY A 246 -26.55 -2.79 -7.93
C GLY A 246 -25.59 -1.63 -7.70
N VAL A 247 -25.49 -1.16 -6.44
CA VAL A 247 -24.69 0.02 -6.06
C VAL A 247 -23.20 -0.18 -6.37
N ALA A 248 -22.68 -1.40 -6.29
CA ALA A 248 -21.28 -1.70 -6.64
C ALA A 248 -20.94 -1.33 -8.10
N GLY A 249 -21.91 -1.46 -9.02
CA GLY A 249 -21.73 -1.03 -10.41
C GLY A 249 -21.57 0.48 -10.61
N ALA A 250 -21.88 1.29 -9.59
CA ALA A 250 -21.68 2.73 -9.61
C ALA A 250 -20.27 3.15 -9.18
N ILE A 251 -19.50 2.26 -8.57
CA ILE A 251 -18.16 2.55 -8.06
C ILE A 251 -17.23 3.07 -9.17
N PRO A 252 -17.14 2.45 -10.36
CA PRO A 252 -16.30 2.98 -11.44
C PRO A 252 -16.71 4.41 -11.85
N ALA A 253 -18.01 4.68 -11.94
CA ALA A 253 -18.53 6.00 -12.31
C ALA A 253 -18.28 7.06 -11.21
N ALA A 254 -18.25 6.66 -9.93
CA ALA A 254 -17.86 7.53 -8.83
C ALA A 254 -16.37 7.91 -8.92
N TYR A 255 -15.48 6.97 -9.26
CA TYR A 255 -14.08 7.29 -9.49
C TYR A 255 -13.86 8.20 -10.70
N VAL A 256 -14.60 8.01 -11.80
CA VAL A 256 -14.61 8.97 -12.93
C VAL A 256 -15.03 10.35 -12.45
N HIS A 257 -15.98 10.44 -11.51
CA HIS A 257 -16.39 11.73 -10.96
C HIS A 257 -15.26 12.41 -10.19
N ILE A 258 -14.58 11.67 -9.31
CA ILE A 258 -13.48 12.17 -8.48
C ILE A 258 -12.29 12.58 -9.37
N GLU A 259 -11.93 11.74 -10.33
CA GLU A 259 -10.91 12.02 -11.34
C GLU A 259 -11.22 13.31 -12.10
N ARG A 260 -12.47 13.48 -12.57
CA ARG A 260 -12.89 14.69 -13.28
C ARG A 260 -12.82 15.94 -12.41
N GLN A 261 -13.11 15.83 -11.11
CA GLN A 261 -12.99 16.95 -10.18
C GLN A 261 -11.52 17.37 -10.04
N PHE A 262 -10.63 16.42 -9.77
CA PHE A 262 -9.21 16.70 -9.66
C PHE A 262 -8.61 17.24 -10.97
N TYR A 263 -8.94 16.65 -12.12
CA TYR A 263 -8.48 17.15 -13.42
C TYR A 263 -8.93 18.60 -13.68
N ARG A 264 -10.14 18.98 -13.25
CA ARG A 264 -10.62 20.37 -13.34
C ARG A 264 -9.83 21.31 -12.45
N GLU A 265 -9.46 20.88 -11.25
CA GLU A 265 -8.60 21.65 -10.34
C GLU A 265 -7.22 21.86 -10.97
N VAL A 266 -6.59 20.79 -11.49
CA VAL A 266 -5.32 20.87 -12.25
C VAL A 266 -5.44 21.89 -13.39
N CYS A 267 -6.52 21.84 -14.17
CA CYS A 267 -6.76 22.78 -15.26
C CYS A 267 -6.94 24.23 -14.79
N SER A 268 -7.72 24.42 -13.72
CA SER A 268 -8.04 25.75 -13.18
C SER A 268 -6.80 26.46 -12.62
N LEU A 269 -5.83 25.68 -12.14
CA LEU A 269 -4.55 26.16 -11.62
C LEU A 269 -3.47 26.26 -12.70
N GLY A 270 -3.76 25.90 -13.96
CA GLY A 270 -2.79 25.94 -15.05
C GLY A 270 -1.65 24.93 -14.91
N GLN A 271 -1.89 23.80 -14.25
CA GLN A 271 -0.84 22.84 -13.88
C GLN A 271 -0.78 21.59 -14.78
N GLN A 272 -1.43 21.60 -15.94
CA GLN A 272 -1.54 20.45 -16.85
C GLN A 272 -0.19 19.95 -17.38
N GLU A 273 0.80 20.84 -17.49
CA GLU A 273 2.16 20.44 -17.90
C GLU A 273 2.85 19.61 -16.80
N ARG A 274 2.60 19.96 -15.54
CA ARG A 274 3.25 19.38 -14.36
C ARG A 274 2.52 18.16 -13.84
N VAL A 275 1.19 18.17 -13.81
CA VAL A 275 0.35 17.09 -13.26
C VAL A 275 -0.46 16.46 -14.38
N GLN A 276 -0.08 15.24 -14.75
CA GLN A 276 -0.73 14.48 -15.81
C GLN A 276 -1.38 13.23 -15.23
N LEU A 277 -2.65 13.04 -15.57
CA LEU A 277 -3.40 11.81 -15.28
C LEU A 277 -3.35 10.90 -16.50
N GLN A 278 -3.25 9.59 -16.27
CA GLN A 278 -3.27 8.58 -17.31
C GLN A 278 -4.17 7.41 -16.90
N GLU A 279 -5.00 6.94 -17.84
CA GLU A 279 -5.84 5.75 -17.65
C GLU A 279 -5.18 4.53 -18.29
N TYR A 280 -4.90 3.49 -17.51
CA TYR A 280 -4.51 2.17 -18.01
C TYR A 280 -5.70 1.49 -18.68
N TRP A 281 -5.48 0.88 -19.85
CA TRP A 281 -6.46 0.01 -20.47
C TRP A 281 -5.81 -1.17 -21.19
N ARG A 282 -6.37 -2.36 -21.00
CA ARG A 282 -5.99 -3.56 -21.75
C ARG A 282 -7.19 -4.50 -21.84
N ARG A 283 -7.60 -4.83 -23.08
CA ARG A 283 -8.71 -5.76 -23.33
C ARG A 283 -8.52 -7.08 -22.58
N GLY A 284 -9.54 -7.49 -21.82
CA GLY A 284 -9.57 -8.75 -21.07
C GLY A 284 -8.79 -8.73 -19.76
N TRP A 285 -8.29 -7.58 -19.33
CA TRP A 285 -7.53 -7.40 -18.09
C TRP A 285 -8.23 -6.40 -17.16
N THR A 286 -7.99 -6.55 -15.86
CA THR A 286 -8.28 -5.52 -14.85
C THR A 286 -6.99 -4.89 -14.34
N PHE A 287 -7.05 -3.70 -13.76
CA PHE A 287 -5.89 -2.97 -13.24
C PHE A 287 -6.00 -2.73 -11.74
N HIS A 288 -4.88 -2.94 -11.03
CA HIS A 288 -4.83 -2.81 -9.58
C HIS A 288 -3.41 -2.54 -9.06
N ALA A 289 -2.49 -2.03 -9.88
CA ALA A 289 -1.15 -1.68 -9.40
C ALA A 289 -1.20 -0.46 -8.48
N LYS A 290 -0.33 -0.44 -7.46
CA LYS A 290 -0.16 0.71 -6.55
C LYS A 290 1.32 0.99 -6.28
N GLY A 291 1.61 2.23 -5.94
CA GLY A 291 2.91 2.64 -5.43
C GLY A 291 3.44 3.85 -6.17
N LEU A 292 4.72 4.15 -5.94
CA LEU A 292 5.34 5.38 -6.38
C LEU A 292 6.75 5.11 -6.88
N TRP A 293 7.23 5.91 -7.84
CA TRP A 293 8.65 6.01 -8.21
C TRP A 293 9.05 7.48 -8.21
N LEU A 294 10.15 7.80 -7.52
CA LEU A 294 10.70 9.14 -7.43
C LEU A 294 12.01 9.22 -8.21
N TYR A 295 12.06 10.18 -9.13
CA TYR A 295 13.22 10.57 -9.89
C TYR A 295 13.66 11.95 -9.40
N LEU A 296 14.90 12.07 -8.94
CA LEU A 296 15.47 13.38 -8.58
C LEU A 296 15.66 14.25 -9.82
N ALA A 297 15.78 15.56 -9.59
CA ALA A 297 16.01 16.53 -10.66
C ALA A 297 17.25 16.18 -11.49
N GLY A 298 17.07 16.12 -12.81
CA GLY A 298 18.14 15.73 -13.75
C GLY A 298 18.45 14.24 -13.83
N SER A 299 17.86 13.40 -12.97
CA SER A 299 18.05 11.94 -13.03
C SER A 299 17.15 11.30 -14.08
N SER A 300 17.71 10.40 -14.88
CA SER A 300 16.97 9.55 -15.82
C SER A 300 16.39 8.29 -15.17
N LEU A 301 16.87 7.92 -13.98
CA LEU A 301 16.48 6.70 -13.26
C LEU A 301 15.89 7.03 -11.88
N PRO A 302 14.95 6.19 -11.37
CA PRO A 302 14.36 6.41 -10.06
C PRO A 302 15.34 6.03 -8.96
N CYS A 303 15.41 6.82 -7.89
CA CYS A 303 16.23 6.51 -6.71
C CYS A 303 15.41 5.92 -5.56
N LEU A 304 14.07 6.06 -5.62
CA LEU A 304 13.16 5.57 -4.59
C LEU A 304 11.90 4.99 -5.22
N THR A 305 11.41 3.87 -4.68
CA THR A 305 10.06 3.36 -4.97
C THR A 305 9.30 3.01 -3.70
N LEU A 306 7.99 3.26 -3.71
CA LEU A 306 7.04 2.71 -2.75
C LEU A 306 6.27 1.55 -3.38
N ILE A 307 6.08 0.47 -2.63
CA ILE A 307 5.30 -0.69 -3.06
C ILE A 307 4.69 -1.42 -1.87
N GLY A 308 3.40 -1.72 -1.98
CA GLY A 308 2.66 -2.46 -0.96
C GLY A 308 1.17 -2.50 -1.27
N SER A 309 0.39 -2.64 -0.21
CA SER A 309 -1.06 -2.72 -0.28
C SER A 309 -1.84 -1.39 -0.35
N PRO A 310 -1.34 -0.21 0.10
CA PRO A 310 -2.11 1.03 0.08
C PRO A 310 -2.58 1.45 -1.32
N ASN A 311 -3.84 1.87 -1.43
CA ASN A 311 -4.39 2.54 -2.62
C ASN A 311 -4.29 4.07 -2.56
N PHE A 312 -3.68 4.61 -1.50
CA PHE A 312 -3.58 6.05 -1.20
C PHE A 312 -4.92 6.78 -1.00
N GLY A 313 -6.01 6.03 -0.84
CA GLY A 313 -7.33 6.57 -0.56
C GLY A 313 -7.70 6.54 0.91
N TYR A 314 -8.88 7.09 1.22
CA TYR A 314 -9.35 7.26 2.60
C TYR A 314 -9.34 5.94 3.39
N ARG A 315 -9.73 4.83 2.75
CA ARG A 315 -9.79 3.52 3.41
C ARG A 315 -8.41 3.03 3.85
N SER A 316 -7.42 3.10 2.95
CA SER A 316 -6.03 2.74 3.25
C SER A 316 -5.46 3.59 4.38
N VAL A 317 -5.73 4.91 4.36
CA VAL A 317 -5.17 5.82 5.36
C VAL A 317 -5.87 5.69 6.72
N HIS A 318 -7.19 5.49 6.77
CA HIS A 318 -7.96 5.67 8.02
C HIS A 318 -8.60 4.41 8.58
N ARG A 319 -8.71 3.31 7.82
CA ARG A 319 -9.55 2.17 8.20
C ARG A 319 -8.87 0.82 8.14
N ASP A 320 -8.03 0.61 7.13
CA ASP A 320 -7.40 -0.67 6.89
C ASP A 320 -6.10 -0.81 7.68
N LEU A 321 -5.65 -2.06 7.82
CA LEU A 321 -4.28 -2.37 8.18
C LEU A 321 -3.48 -2.54 6.88
N GLU A 322 -2.57 -1.63 6.60
CA GLU A 322 -1.76 -1.62 5.38
C GLU A 322 -0.28 -1.72 5.71
N ALA A 323 0.48 -2.27 4.77
CA ALA A 323 1.93 -2.25 4.81
C ALA A 323 2.48 -2.00 3.41
N GLN A 324 3.53 -1.20 3.36
CA GLN A 324 4.34 -1.02 2.17
C GLN A 324 5.81 -0.96 2.54
N ILE A 325 6.69 -1.06 1.55
CA ILE A 325 8.12 -0.78 1.72
C ILE A 325 8.51 0.43 0.88
N ALA A 326 9.42 1.24 1.42
CA ALA A 326 10.21 2.19 0.66
C ALA A 326 11.56 1.55 0.33
N ILE A 327 11.88 1.45 -0.96
CA ILE A 327 13.18 0.99 -1.43
C ILE A 327 13.92 2.21 -1.94
N VAL A 328 15.04 2.54 -1.31
CA VAL A 328 15.94 3.63 -1.71
C VAL A 328 17.23 3.02 -2.21
N THR A 329 17.68 3.36 -3.42
CA THR A 329 18.81 2.66 -4.03
C THR A 329 19.68 3.58 -4.89
N GLU A 330 20.99 3.41 -4.76
CA GLU A 330 22.03 3.93 -5.64
C GLU A 330 22.50 2.86 -6.64
N SER A 331 22.03 1.62 -6.49
CA SER A 331 22.37 0.49 -7.35
C SER A 331 21.83 0.71 -8.77
N GLN A 332 22.71 1.00 -9.72
CA GLN A 332 22.33 1.27 -11.11
C GLN A 332 21.51 0.13 -11.74
N ALA A 333 21.83 -1.11 -11.41
CA ALA A 333 21.10 -2.27 -11.90
C ALA A 333 19.65 -2.30 -11.37
N LEU A 334 19.45 -2.04 -10.07
CA LEU A 334 18.11 -1.99 -9.48
C LEU A 334 17.31 -0.78 -9.99
N GLN A 335 17.95 0.39 -10.07
CA GLN A 335 17.33 1.60 -10.64
C GLN A 335 16.82 1.36 -12.07
N GLN A 336 17.59 0.66 -12.91
CA GLN A 336 17.16 0.28 -14.26
C GLN A 336 15.98 -0.70 -14.24
N GLN A 337 15.98 -1.69 -13.36
CA GLN A 337 14.85 -2.63 -13.22
C GLN A 337 13.56 -1.90 -12.80
N LEU A 338 13.67 -0.98 -11.84
CA LEU A 338 12.56 -0.14 -11.38
C LEU A 338 12.04 0.79 -12.50
N HIS A 339 12.95 1.39 -13.26
CA HIS A 339 12.60 2.20 -14.43
C HIS A 339 11.86 1.38 -15.50
N GLN A 340 12.33 0.16 -15.79
CA GLN A 340 11.69 -0.75 -16.73
C GLN A 340 10.33 -1.25 -16.24
N GLU A 341 10.17 -1.53 -14.94
CA GLU A 341 8.88 -1.84 -14.32
C GLU A 341 7.89 -0.69 -14.55
N GLN A 342 8.26 0.53 -14.16
CA GLN A 342 7.44 1.72 -14.33
C GLN A 342 7.08 1.94 -15.81
N GLY A 343 8.07 1.91 -16.71
CA GLY A 343 7.84 2.10 -18.15
C GLY A 343 6.88 1.06 -18.74
N ARG A 344 7.02 -0.22 -18.38
CA ARG A 344 6.10 -1.29 -18.82
C ARG A 344 4.68 -1.07 -18.34
N LEU A 345 4.50 -0.59 -17.10
CA LEU A 345 3.19 -0.34 -16.53
C LEU A 345 2.47 0.83 -17.26
N TYR A 346 3.20 1.90 -17.56
CA TYR A 346 2.68 3.09 -18.26
C TYR A 346 2.60 2.91 -19.79
N LEU A 347 3.20 1.87 -20.37
CA LEU A 347 3.14 1.63 -21.82
C LEU A 347 1.70 1.44 -22.34
N ARG A 348 0.78 0.98 -21.49
CA ARG A 348 -0.63 0.71 -21.84
C ARG A 348 -1.59 1.74 -21.28
N SER A 349 -1.13 2.97 -21.06
CA SER A 349 -1.98 4.07 -20.62
C SER A 349 -2.22 5.11 -21.70
N GLY A 350 -3.37 5.78 -21.59
CA GLY A 350 -3.72 6.96 -22.38
C GLY A 350 -3.78 8.19 -21.49
N VAL A 351 -3.24 9.31 -21.97
CA VAL A 351 -3.30 10.59 -21.25
C VAL A 351 -4.75 11.06 -21.14
N VAL A 352 -5.14 11.46 -19.94
CA VAL A 352 -6.46 12.03 -19.66
C VAL A 352 -6.49 13.48 -20.13
N SER A 353 -7.55 13.83 -20.85
CA SER A 353 -7.79 15.18 -21.35
C SER A 353 -9.25 15.56 -21.14
N SER A 354 -9.61 16.80 -21.45
CA SER A 354 -11.00 17.23 -21.46
C SER A 354 -11.89 16.34 -22.34
N ALA A 355 -11.36 15.86 -23.48
CA ALA A 355 -12.05 14.96 -24.39
C ALA A 355 -12.29 13.55 -23.80
N THR A 356 -11.45 13.10 -22.87
CA THR A 356 -11.65 11.81 -22.16
C THR A 356 -13.00 11.81 -21.43
N PHE A 357 -13.35 12.92 -20.77
CA PHE A 357 -14.60 13.05 -20.02
C PHE A 357 -15.85 13.30 -20.87
N GLU A 358 -15.70 13.49 -22.18
CA GLU A 358 -16.80 13.63 -23.14
C GLU A 358 -17.28 12.29 -23.69
N GLN A 359 -16.48 11.23 -23.51
CA GLN A 359 -16.83 9.89 -23.97
C GLN A 359 -18.07 9.34 -23.22
N PRO A 360 -18.93 8.55 -23.89
CA PRO A 360 -20.15 8.02 -23.28
C PRO A 360 -19.91 7.20 -22.00
N SER A 361 -18.83 6.41 -21.96
CA SER A 361 -18.43 5.60 -20.80
C SER A 361 -17.96 6.41 -19.59
N ARG A 362 -17.68 7.71 -19.76
CA ARG A 362 -17.29 8.64 -18.68
C ARG A 362 -18.47 9.51 -18.21
N HIS A 363 -19.69 9.25 -18.72
CA HIS A 363 -20.88 9.96 -18.26
C HIS A 363 -21.32 9.48 -16.88
N VAL A 364 -21.27 10.37 -15.89
CA VAL A 364 -21.67 10.08 -14.50
C VAL A 364 -23.09 10.57 -14.23
N GLN A 365 -23.98 9.63 -13.91
CA GLN A 365 -25.38 9.91 -13.54
C GLN A 365 -25.45 10.74 -12.24
N LEU A 366 -26.48 11.60 -12.12
CA LEU A 366 -26.58 12.54 -10.99
C LEU A 366 -26.61 11.85 -9.61
N TRP A 367 -27.35 10.75 -9.50
CA TRP A 367 -27.43 10.01 -8.24
C TRP A 367 -26.07 9.41 -7.83
N VAL A 368 -25.22 9.01 -8.80
CA VAL A 368 -23.86 8.53 -8.53
C VAL A 368 -23.03 9.65 -7.90
N LYS A 369 -23.14 10.88 -8.41
CA LYS A 369 -22.47 12.05 -7.82
C LYS A 369 -22.90 12.28 -6.37
N MET A 370 -24.19 12.12 -6.07
CA MET A 370 -24.71 12.26 -4.71
C MET A 370 -24.17 11.20 -3.74
N VAL A 371 -23.96 9.97 -4.20
CA VAL A 371 -23.38 8.89 -3.35
C VAL A 371 -21.86 8.82 -3.38
N THR A 372 -21.18 9.60 -4.23
CA THR A 372 -19.72 9.62 -4.36
C THR A 372 -19.00 9.92 -3.04
N PRO A 373 -19.44 10.87 -2.18
CA PRO A 373 -18.79 11.09 -0.88
C PRO A 373 -18.81 9.85 0.03
N LEU A 374 -19.86 9.03 -0.05
CA LEU A 374 -19.92 7.76 0.67
C LEU A 374 -18.94 6.76 0.04
N ILE A 375 -18.93 6.62 -1.29
CA ILE A 375 -18.02 5.69 -1.99
C ILE A 375 -16.56 6.04 -1.69
N LYS A 376 -16.19 7.33 -1.78
CA LYS A 376 -14.83 7.86 -1.50
C LYS A 376 -14.27 7.39 -0.15
N ASN A 377 -15.11 7.28 0.87
CA ASN A 377 -14.69 6.93 2.23
C ASN A 377 -14.67 5.42 2.51
N PHE A 378 -15.37 4.62 1.70
CA PHE A 378 -15.61 3.19 1.97
C PHE A 378 -15.02 2.24 0.90
N PHE A 379 -14.63 2.74 -0.27
CA PHE A 379 -14.16 1.94 -1.41
C PHE A 379 -12.82 2.38 -1.97
#